data_AF-A0A259CQI4-F1
#
_entry.id   AF-A0A259CQI4-F1
#
_cell.length_a   1.000
_cell.length_b   1.000
_cell.length_c   1.000
_cell.angle_alpha   90.00
_cell.angle_beta   90.00
_cell.angle_gamma   90.00
#
_symmetry.space_group_name_H-M   'P 1'
#
loop_
_entity.id
_entity.type
_entity.pdbx_description
1 polymer ?
#
loop_
_entity_poly.entity_id
_entity_poly.type
_entity_poly.pdbx_seq_one_letter_code
_entity_poly.pdbx_strand_id
1 'polypeptide(L)'
;LVGILTRYDILGRVTIPQIDVNLPIKEVMTKGVKSLTIRDSAQDAALIFLQLGIRHIPVMDGSEVVNILSERDLFAMQRLSLKHISMSIRSAPDLASVALCAKDIRRFAKNLIGQGVQAKQLTRLISDLNDLVCDRLIELYAHQHNIDMKSFAWIALGSEGRSEQTIATDQDNALVFAGEASDVVREKYVAFALDVNKALDVCGYPLCKGNVMASNPKICLSEAEWNRKFAHWIDEGSGENLLNASIYFDFRRIAGNPDLLLKMKEIILTHAPPNLRFMKQLAENSLRMKVPITWHGGLDTIKLDGKQCIDLKKHGTAILVDAARIYALANAIPETNTRERLIAVGQALKVPEAEYMSWVTAFEYLQMLRLSIQIDGHEIDGNPNAIELNSLNNIDRRILKESLSVTRNFQQRL
;
A
#
# COMPACT_ATOMS: atom_id res chain seq x y z
N LEU A 1 4.54 43.25 3.96
CA LEU A 1 3.98 43.10 2.59
C LEU A 1 3.58 44.47 2.03
N VAL A 2 4.23 44.97 0.97
CA VAL A 2 3.96 46.32 0.40
C VAL A 2 3.21 46.29 -0.94
N GLY A 3 3.16 45.14 -1.61
CA GLY A 3 2.36 44.93 -2.81
C GLY A 3 2.60 43.55 -3.43
N ILE A 4 1.85 43.23 -4.49
CA ILE A 4 1.98 41.99 -5.27
C ILE A 4 1.94 42.32 -6.76
N LEU A 5 2.76 41.63 -7.55
CA LEU A 5 2.74 41.69 -9.01
C LEU A 5 2.65 40.27 -9.54
N THR A 6 1.65 39.99 -10.36
CA THR A 6 1.43 38.67 -10.95
C THR A 6 1.72 38.69 -12.45
N ARG A 7 1.86 37.51 -13.06
CA ARG A 7 1.97 37.38 -14.52
C ARG A 7 0.79 38.02 -15.26
N TYR A 8 -0.40 38.04 -14.65
CA TYR A 8 -1.60 38.63 -15.24
C TYR A 8 -1.52 40.17 -15.28
N ASP A 9 -0.87 40.78 -14.29
CA ASP A 9 -0.67 42.22 -14.22
C ASP A 9 0.33 42.72 -15.27
N ILE A 10 1.34 41.92 -15.61
CA ILE A 10 2.41 42.30 -16.55
C ILE A 10 1.83 42.73 -17.90
N LEU A 11 0.91 41.95 -18.48
CA LEU A 11 0.37 42.24 -19.80
C LEU A 11 -0.36 43.60 -19.82
N GLY A 12 -1.27 43.82 -18.86
CA GLY A 12 -2.12 44.99 -18.82
C GLY A 12 -1.46 46.25 -18.27
N ARG A 13 -0.48 46.11 -17.37
CA ARG A 13 0.15 47.25 -16.67
C ARG A 13 1.54 47.59 -17.18
N VAL A 14 2.22 46.66 -17.86
CA VAL A 14 3.59 46.87 -18.35
C VAL A 14 3.64 46.77 -19.87
N THR A 15 3.20 45.64 -20.44
CA THR A 15 3.39 45.33 -21.86
C THR A 15 2.51 46.19 -22.78
N ILE A 16 1.19 46.20 -22.55
CA ILE A 16 0.25 46.98 -23.38
C ILE A 16 0.50 48.50 -23.26
N PRO A 17 0.72 49.07 -22.07
CA PRO A 17 1.02 50.49 -21.94
C PRO A 17 2.47 50.87 -22.29
N GLN A 18 3.33 49.89 -22.61
CA GLN A 18 4.76 50.09 -22.89
C GLN A 18 5.53 50.85 -21.79
N ILE A 19 5.28 50.48 -20.53
CA ILE A 19 6.03 51.04 -19.38
C ILE A 19 7.51 50.63 -19.47
N ASP A 20 8.42 51.56 -19.18
CA ASP A 20 9.86 51.28 -19.09
C ASP A 20 10.13 50.19 -18.03
N VAL A 21 10.77 49.10 -18.47
CA VAL A 21 11.09 47.94 -17.63
C VAL A 21 12.14 48.25 -16.55
N ASN A 22 12.82 49.39 -16.64
CA ASN A 22 13.73 49.88 -15.61
C ASN A 22 13.02 50.56 -14.43
N LEU A 23 11.69 50.80 -14.54
CA LEU A 23 10.93 51.39 -13.45
C LEU A 23 10.81 50.43 -12.26
N PRO A 24 10.84 50.95 -11.01
CA PRO A 24 10.63 50.14 -9.82
C PRO A 24 9.28 49.40 -9.83
N ILE A 25 9.27 48.14 -9.37
CA ILE A 25 8.04 47.30 -9.27
C ILE A 25 6.90 48.00 -8.50
N LYS A 26 7.22 48.88 -7.55
CA LYS A 26 6.24 49.66 -6.77
C LYS A 26 5.29 50.53 -7.62
N GLU A 27 5.68 50.84 -8.86
CA GLU A 27 4.88 51.63 -9.80
C GLU A 27 3.81 50.78 -10.50
N VAL A 28 4.01 49.46 -10.59
CA VAL A 28 3.13 48.56 -11.36
C VAL A 28 2.46 47.48 -10.50
N MET A 29 2.91 47.29 -9.25
CA MET A 29 2.33 46.33 -8.31
C MET A 29 0.95 46.77 -7.78
N THR A 30 0.12 45.80 -7.43
CA THR A 30 -1.11 46.04 -6.66
C THR A 30 -0.75 46.33 -5.21
N LYS A 31 -1.20 47.47 -4.68
CA LYS A 31 -1.03 47.89 -3.28
C LYS A 31 -2.25 47.47 -2.44
N GLY A 32 -2.11 47.44 -1.11
CA GLY A 32 -3.22 47.08 -0.21
C GLY A 32 -3.62 45.60 -0.31
N VAL A 33 -2.65 44.72 -0.53
CA VAL A 33 -2.86 43.29 -0.76
C VAL A 33 -3.45 42.65 0.48
N LYS A 34 -4.61 42.01 0.34
CA LYS A 34 -5.17 41.13 1.37
C LYS A 34 -4.27 39.91 1.53
N SER A 35 -4.09 39.47 2.77
CA SER A 35 -3.26 38.34 3.12
C SER A 35 -3.99 37.44 4.12
N LEU A 36 -3.61 36.17 4.13
CA LEU A 36 -3.94 35.24 5.20
C LEU A 36 -2.83 35.27 6.26
N THR A 37 -3.15 34.81 7.46
CA THR A 37 -2.20 34.45 8.50
C THR A 37 -2.00 32.93 8.54
N ILE A 38 -0.92 32.46 9.17
CA ILE A 38 -0.71 31.02 9.42
C ILE A 38 -1.81 30.34 10.26
N ARG A 39 -2.75 31.12 10.82
CA ARG A 39 -3.89 30.62 11.60
C ARG A 39 -5.17 30.48 10.78
N ASP A 40 -5.20 31.03 9.57
CA ASP A 40 -6.39 31.00 8.73
C ASP A 40 -6.54 29.64 8.04
N SER A 41 -7.78 29.23 7.80
CA SER A 41 -8.12 27.95 7.20
C SER A 41 -8.17 27.99 5.67
N ALA A 42 -8.19 26.82 5.05
CA ALA A 42 -8.43 26.68 3.61
C ALA A 42 -9.81 27.24 3.19
N GLN A 43 -10.80 27.21 4.09
CA GLN A 43 -12.12 27.79 3.87
C GLN A 43 -12.07 29.31 3.84
N ASP A 44 -11.27 29.93 4.73
CA ASP A 44 -11.07 31.39 4.74
C ASP A 44 -10.42 31.84 3.43
N ALA A 45 -9.41 31.10 2.98
CA ALA A 45 -8.79 31.33 1.67
C ALA A 45 -9.80 31.25 0.51
N ALA A 46 -10.65 30.21 0.48
CA ALA A 46 -11.68 30.03 -0.53
C ALA A 46 -12.68 31.20 -0.55
N LEU A 47 -13.09 31.66 0.64
CA LEU A 47 -14.00 32.78 0.77
C LEU A 47 -13.38 34.08 0.24
N ILE A 48 -12.09 34.33 0.51
CA ILE A 48 -11.40 35.52 -0.01
C ILE A 48 -11.26 35.46 -1.54
N PHE A 49 -10.92 34.29 -2.10
CA PHE A 49 -10.88 34.12 -3.56
C PHE A 49 -12.24 34.41 -4.19
N LEU A 50 -13.32 33.90 -3.61
CA LEU A 50 -14.69 34.15 -4.08
C LEU A 50 -15.09 35.62 -3.96
N GLN A 51 -14.83 36.25 -2.81
CA GLN A 51 -15.25 37.63 -2.54
C GLN A 51 -14.47 38.67 -3.36
N LEU A 52 -13.17 38.45 -3.57
CA LEU A 52 -12.30 39.42 -4.22
C LEU A 52 -12.00 39.09 -5.69
N GLY A 53 -12.40 37.91 -6.18
CA GLY A 53 -12.10 37.45 -7.54
C GLY A 53 -10.60 37.29 -7.81
N ILE A 54 -9.79 37.08 -6.76
CA ILE A 54 -8.34 36.91 -6.86
C ILE A 54 -7.97 35.43 -6.84
N ARG A 55 -6.84 35.08 -7.48
CA ARG A 55 -6.39 33.69 -7.63
C ARG A 55 -5.18 33.31 -6.79
N HIS A 56 -4.58 34.30 -6.10
CA HIS A 56 -3.40 34.12 -5.26
C HIS A 56 -3.52 35.04 -4.06
N ILE A 57 -3.09 34.56 -2.89
CA ILE A 57 -3.07 35.32 -1.65
C ILE A 57 -1.80 35.01 -0.85
N PRO A 58 -1.04 36.02 -0.41
CA PRO A 58 0.11 35.82 0.47
C PRO A 58 -0.33 35.30 1.85
N VAL A 59 0.46 34.40 2.42
CA VAL A 59 0.32 33.89 3.79
C VAL A 59 1.42 34.52 4.65
N MET A 60 1.02 35.11 5.77
CA MET A 60 1.88 35.86 6.68
C MET A 60 2.08 35.11 8.01
N ASP A 61 3.30 35.12 8.52
CA ASP A 61 3.58 34.86 9.94
C ASP A 61 4.07 36.16 10.58
N GLY A 62 3.20 36.81 11.35
CA GLY A 62 3.45 38.18 11.82
C GLY A 62 3.64 39.16 10.65
N SER A 63 4.85 39.70 10.52
CA SER A 63 5.24 40.66 9.48
C SER A 63 5.89 40.01 8.25
N GLU A 64 6.22 38.72 8.30
CA GLU A 64 6.93 38.00 7.25
C GLU A 64 5.97 37.26 6.31
N VAL A 65 6.26 37.30 5.01
CA VAL A 65 5.54 36.47 4.02
C VAL A 65 6.20 35.10 4.04
N VAL A 66 5.47 34.09 4.51
CA VAL A 66 6.00 32.71 4.60
C VAL A 66 5.59 31.86 3.40
N ASN A 67 4.50 32.21 2.71
CA ASN A 67 4.03 31.47 1.54
C ASN A 67 3.11 32.30 0.63
N ILE A 68 2.79 31.78 -0.56
CA ILE A 68 1.71 32.26 -1.43
C ILE A 68 0.78 31.08 -1.71
N LEU A 69 -0.48 31.23 -1.35
CA LEU A 69 -1.53 30.25 -1.65
C LEU A 69 -2.27 30.65 -2.91
N SER A 70 -2.47 29.71 -3.83
CA SER A 70 -3.27 29.90 -5.04
C SER A 70 -4.61 29.18 -4.96
N GLU A 71 -5.56 29.60 -5.78
CA GLU A 71 -6.84 28.92 -5.96
C GLU A 71 -6.64 27.45 -6.38
N ARG A 72 -5.59 27.18 -7.18
CA ARG A 72 -5.23 25.82 -7.60
C ARG A 72 -4.80 24.94 -6.43
N ASP A 73 -4.21 25.51 -5.38
CA ASP A 73 -3.80 24.76 -4.20
C ASP A 73 -5.03 24.28 -3.41
N LEU A 74 -6.08 25.11 -3.31
CA LEU A 74 -7.35 24.72 -2.71
C LEU A 74 -8.06 23.63 -3.51
N PHE A 75 -8.09 23.74 -4.84
CA PHE A 75 -8.63 22.70 -5.71
C PHE A 75 -7.82 21.40 -5.62
N ALA A 76 -6.49 21.49 -5.54
CA ALA A 76 -5.63 20.33 -5.35
C ALA A 76 -5.91 19.64 -4.01
N MET A 77 -6.14 20.39 -2.93
CA MET A 77 -6.55 19.83 -1.64
C MET A 77 -7.92 19.11 -1.73
N GLN A 78 -8.92 19.68 -2.41
CA GLN A 78 -10.24 19.04 -2.58
C GLN A 78 -10.18 17.76 -3.41
N ARG A 79 -9.37 17.74 -4.48
CA ARG A 79 -9.14 16.53 -5.32
C ARG A 79 -8.44 15.41 -4.53
N LEU A 80 -7.69 15.76 -3.49
CA LEU A 80 -7.01 14.82 -2.61
C LEU A 80 -7.86 14.48 -1.37
N SER A 81 -9.17 14.44 -1.51
CA SER A 81 -10.06 13.87 -0.50
C SER A 81 -10.37 12.41 -0.84
N LEU A 82 -10.46 11.56 0.19
CA LEU A 82 -10.79 10.14 0.05
C LEU A 82 -12.06 9.92 -0.78
N LYS A 83 -13.11 10.70 -0.49
CA LYS A 83 -14.40 10.63 -1.20
C LYS A 83 -14.23 10.92 -2.69
N HIS A 84 -13.49 11.97 -3.04
CA HIS A 84 -13.28 12.35 -4.45
C HIS A 84 -12.46 11.31 -5.21
N ILE A 85 -11.37 10.82 -4.62
CA ILE A 85 -10.53 9.77 -5.23
C ILE A 85 -11.36 8.50 -5.45
N SER A 86 -12.08 8.03 -4.44
CA SER A 86 -12.92 6.82 -4.55
C SER A 86 -14.00 6.94 -5.64
N MET A 87 -14.71 8.07 -5.71
CA MET A 87 -15.72 8.30 -6.75
C MET A 87 -15.11 8.40 -8.15
N SER A 88 -13.95 9.04 -8.28
CA SER A 88 -13.25 9.20 -9.56
C SER A 88 -12.80 7.84 -10.11
N ILE A 89 -12.29 6.95 -9.23
CA ILE A 89 -11.93 5.58 -9.63
C ILE A 89 -13.16 4.82 -10.13
N ARG A 90 -14.24 4.80 -9.34
CA ARG A 90 -15.47 4.04 -9.69
C ARG A 90 -16.13 4.50 -10.99
N SER A 91 -16.03 5.79 -11.31
CA SER A 91 -16.64 6.38 -12.51
C SER A 91 -15.68 6.48 -13.71
N ALA A 92 -14.42 6.06 -13.56
CA ALA A 92 -13.42 6.18 -14.62
C ALA A 92 -13.84 5.37 -15.86
N PRO A 93 -14.02 5.99 -17.04
CA PRO A 93 -14.56 5.31 -18.22
C PRO A 93 -13.53 4.43 -18.95
N ASP A 94 -12.24 4.67 -18.73
CA ASP A 94 -11.15 4.05 -19.48
C ASP A 94 -9.86 3.93 -18.64
N LEU A 95 -8.90 3.17 -19.18
CA LEU A 95 -7.58 2.96 -18.57
C LEU A 95 -6.84 4.29 -18.30
N ALA A 96 -6.92 5.26 -19.21
CA ALA A 96 -6.22 6.54 -19.04
C ALA A 96 -6.73 7.29 -17.80
N SER A 97 -8.04 7.28 -17.58
CA SER A 97 -8.70 7.88 -16.42
C SER A 97 -8.36 7.14 -15.12
N VAL A 98 -8.35 5.80 -15.14
CA VAL A 98 -7.94 5.00 -13.97
C VAL A 98 -6.47 5.25 -13.62
N ALA A 99 -5.58 5.33 -14.61
CA ALA A 99 -4.16 5.61 -14.40
C ALA A 99 -3.91 6.99 -13.77
N LEU A 100 -4.74 8.00 -14.09
CA LEU A 100 -4.70 9.29 -13.41
C LEU A 100 -5.11 9.17 -11.93
N CYS A 101 -6.17 8.42 -11.64
CA CYS A 101 -6.61 8.19 -10.27
C CYS A 101 -5.55 7.45 -9.44
N ALA A 102 -4.87 6.45 -10.01
CA ALA A 102 -3.78 5.73 -9.35
C ALA A 102 -2.63 6.66 -8.94
N LYS A 103 -2.33 7.70 -9.72
CA LYS A 103 -1.35 8.74 -9.37
C LYS A 103 -1.86 9.61 -8.21
N ASP A 104 -3.14 9.94 -8.19
CA ASP A 104 -3.75 10.73 -7.11
C ASP A 104 -3.73 9.97 -5.77
N ILE A 105 -3.88 8.63 -5.75
CA ILE A 105 -3.70 7.80 -4.54
C ILE A 105 -2.32 8.01 -3.92
N ARG A 106 -1.25 7.96 -4.73
CA ARG A 106 0.13 8.11 -4.24
C ARG A 106 0.37 9.51 -3.67
N ARG A 107 -0.15 10.55 -4.36
CA ARG A 107 -0.07 11.93 -3.88
C ARG A 107 -0.83 12.11 -2.57
N PHE A 108 -2.02 11.51 -2.46
CA PHE A 108 -2.82 11.54 -1.25
C PHE A 108 -2.10 10.85 -0.08
N ALA A 109 -1.52 9.68 -0.31
CA ALA A 109 -0.75 8.97 0.71
C ALA A 109 0.45 9.80 1.21
N LYS A 110 1.20 10.44 0.29
CA LYS A 110 2.32 11.33 0.65
C LYS A 110 1.87 12.48 1.55
N ASN A 111 0.72 13.09 1.26
CA ASN A 111 0.18 14.17 2.07
C ASN A 111 -0.22 13.69 3.48
N LEU A 112 -0.80 12.50 3.60
CA LEU A 112 -1.21 11.95 4.91
C LEU A 112 -0.02 11.61 5.80
N ILE A 113 1.09 11.11 5.23
CA ILE A 113 2.33 10.92 6.01
C ILE A 113 2.87 12.25 6.51
N GLY A 114 2.91 13.28 5.65
CA GLY A 114 3.34 14.62 6.05
C GLY A 114 2.49 15.23 7.17
N GLN A 115 1.26 14.76 7.36
CA GLN A 115 0.35 15.16 8.44
C GLN A 115 0.47 14.31 9.71
N GLY A 116 1.34 13.30 9.72
CA GLY A 116 1.53 12.41 10.87
C GLY A 116 0.44 11.35 11.06
N VAL A 117 -0.30 11.01 10.00
CA VAL A 117 -1.30 9.92 10.05
C VAL A 117 -0.63 8.59 10.38
N GLN A 118 -1.24 7.81 11.27
CA GLN A 118 -0.69 6.54 11.72
C GLN A 118 -0.67 5.48 10.60
N ALA A 119 0.36 4.63 10.62
CA ALA A 119 0.65 3.58 9.65
C ALA A 119 -0.54 2.68 9.31
N LYS A 120 -1.28 2.28 10.35
CA LYS A 120 -2.45 1.40 10.23
C LYS A 120 -3.51 2.00 9.32
N GLN A 121 -3.90 3.24 9.61
CA GLN A 121 -4.95 3.94 8.88
C GLN A 121 -4.52 4.15 7.43
N LEU A 122 -3.26 4.51 7.23
CA LEU A 122 -2.73 4.79 5.91
C LEU A 122 -2.55 3.55 5.03
N THR A 123 -1.96 2.47 5.54
CA THR A 123 -1.74 1.23 4.77
C THR A 123 -3.07 0.61 4.34
N ARG A 124 -4.06 0.59 5.24
CA ARG A 124 -5.41 0.12 4.93
C ARG A 124 -6.08 0.98 3.87
N LEU A 125 -6.00 2.31 4.02
CA LEU A 125 -6.55 3.25 3.06
C LEU A 125 -5.93 3.11 1.66
N ILE A 126 -4.62 2.94 1.58
CA ILE A 126 -3.91 2.68 0.32
C ILE A 126 -4.39 1.37 -0.30
N SER A 127 -4.48 0.31 0.50
CA SER A 127 -4.95 -1.01 0.03
C SER A 127 -6.38 -0.91 -0.50
N ASP A 128 -7.30 -0.29 0.24
CA ASP A 128 -8.70 -0.12 -0.17
C ASP A 128 -8.81 0.70 -1.47
N LEU A 129 -7.97 1.74 -1.65
CA LEU A 129 -7.96 2.53 -2.88
C LEU A 129 -7.33 1.78 -4.07
N ASN A 130 -6.30 0.98 -3.84
CA ASN A 130 -5.69 0.11 -4.86
C ASN A 130 -6.69 -0.98 -5.30
N ASP A 131 -7.44 -1.55 -4.36
CA ASP A 131 -8.50 -2.51 -4.66
C ASP A 131 -9.55 -1.91 -5.59
N LEU A 132 -9.95 -0.64 -5.37
CA LEU A 132 -10.89 0.04 -6.27
C LEU A 132 -10.33 0.23 -7.67
N VAL A 133 -9.03 0.50 -7.81
CA VAL A 133 -8.37 0.60 -9.12
C VAL A 133 -8.42 -0.76 -9.81
N CYS A 134 -8.05 -1.83 -9.10
CA CYS A 134 -8.07 -3.19 -9.62
C CYS A 134 -9.48 -3.63 -10.03
N ASP A 135 -10.46 -3.48 -9.14
CA ASP A 135 -11.88 -3.78 -9.38
C ASP A 135 -12.42 -3.02 -10.60
N ARG A 136 -12.10 -1.73 -10.73
CA ARG A 136 -12.53 -0.93 -11.89
C ARG A 136 -11.92 -1.43 -13.20
N LEU A 137 -10.63 -1.76 -13.22
CA LEU A 137 -10.00 -2.32 -14.42
C LEU A 137 -10.64 -3.66 -14.77
N ILE A 138 -10.87 -4.51 -13.77
CA ILE A 138 -11.55 -5.79 -13.96
C ILE A 138 -12.92 -5.60 -14.59
N GLU A 139 -13.75 -4.65 -14.12
CA GLU A 139 -15.05 -4.32 -14.73
C GLU A 139 -14.93 -3.92 -16.20
N LEU A 140 -13.99 -3.01 -16.51
CA LEU A 140 -13.78 -2.51 -17.88
C LEU A 140 -13.38 -3.64 -18.84
N TYR A 141 -12.44 -4.48 -18.43
CA TYR A 141 -11.94 -5.57 -19.26
C TYR A 141 -12.89 -6.77 -19.29
N ALA A 142 -13.66 -7.04 -18.23
CA ALA A 142 -14.69 -8.08 -18.24
C ALA A 142 -15.78 -7.76 -19.27
N HIS A 143 -16.17 -6.48 -19.37
CA HIS A 143 -17.07 -6.02 -20.43
C HIS A 143 -16.47 -6.21 -21.83
N GLN A 144 -15.20 -5.83 -22.04
CA GLN A 144 -14.52 -6.00 -23.34
C GLN A 144 -14.40 -7.48 -23.77
N HIS A 145 -14.13 -8.37 -22.82
CA HIS A 145 -13.98 -9.81 -23.05
C HIS A 145 -15.31 -10.59 -23.01
N ASN A 146 -16.45 -9.93 -22.77
CA ASN A 146 -17.75 -10.57 -22.57
C ASN A 146 -17.68 -11.70 -21.51
N ILE A 147 -17.16 -11.35 -20.34
CA ILE A 147 -17.09 -12.24 -19.16
C ILE A 147 -18.08 -11.74 -18.11
N ASP A 148 -18.89 -12.66 -17.59
CA ASP A 148 -19.77 -12.37 -16.46
C ASP A 148 -18.94 -12.30 -15.17
N MET A 149 -19.06 -11.19 -14.44
CA MET A 149 -18.41 -11.01 -13.14
C MET A 149 -18.80 -12.10 -12.12
N LYS A 150 -19.94 -12.78 -12.30
CA LYS A 150 -20.36 -13.88 -11.41
C LYS A 150 -19.70 -15.22 -11.73
N SER A 151 -19.06 -15.37 -12.90
CA SER A 151 -18.46 -16.64 -13.31
C SER A 151 -17.02 -16.83 -12.82
N PHE A 152 -16.43 -15.81 -12.18
CA PHE A 152 -15.08 -15.86 -11.63
C PHE A 152 -14.95 -15.06 -10.35
N ALA A 153 -13.83 -15.23 -9.66
CA ALA A 153 -13.35 -14.39 -8.59
C ALA A 153 -11.90 -14.01 -8.86
N TRP A 154 -11.63 -12.71 -8.88
CA TRP A 154 -10.26 -12.20 -8.86
C TRP A 154 -9.81 -12.12 -7.41
N ILE A 155 -8.72 -12.81 -7.10
CA ILE A 155 -8.18 -12.87 -5.74
C ILE A 155 -6.84 -12.15 -5.69
N ALA A 156 -6.73 -11.25 -4.72
CA ALA A 156 -5.45 -10.71 -4.28
C ALA A 156 -4.77 -11.72 -3.36
N LEU A 157 -3.45 -11.75 -3.40
CA LEU A 157 -2.58 -12.66 -2.64
C LEU A 157 -1.57 -11.83 -1.82
N GLY A 158 -0.85 -12.48 -0.91
CA GLY A 158 0.23 -11.83 -0.16
C GLY A 158 -0.22 -10.54 0.54
N SER A 159 0.57 -9.47 0.45
CA SER A 159 0.24 -8.19 1.12
C SER A 159 -1.05 -7.54 0.63
N GLU A 160 -1.44 -7.73 -0.63
CA GLU A 160 -2.73 -7.25 -1.15
C GLU A 160 -3.89 -8.06 -0.54
N GLY A 161 -3.73 -9.38 -0.46
CA GLY A 161 -4.69 -10.27 0.18
C GLY A 161 -4.88 -10.01 1.68
N ARG A 162 -3.85 -9.48 2.35
CA ARG A 162 -3.91 -9.05 3.76
C ARG A 162 -4.39 -7.60 3.97
N SER A 163 -4.61 -6.82 2.90
CA SER A 163 -4.89 -5.37 2.98
C SER A 163 -3.76 -4.59 3.67
N GLU A 164 -2.52 -4.90 3.29
CA GLU A 164 -1.28 -4.38 3.87
C GLU A 164 -0.33 -3.80 2.80
N GLN A 165 -0.87 -3.36 1.66
CA GLN A 165 -0.06 -2.80 0.60
C GLN A 165 0.57 -1.48 1.01
N THR A 166 1.84 -1.35 0.65
CA THR A 166 2.58 -0.09 0.68
C THR A 166 2.60 0.54 -0.71
N ILE A 167 3.34 1.64 -0.89
CA ILE A 167 3.35 2.37 -2.16
C ILE A 167 4.22 1.69 -3.22
N ALA A 168 5.34 1.08 -2.80
CA ALA A 168 6.12 0.21 -3.67
C ALA A 168 5.58 -1.23 -3.56
N THR A 169 4.56 -1.54 -4.34
CA THR A 169 3.98 -2.90 -4.46
C THR A 169 3.94 -3.32 -5.92
N ASP A 170 4.30 -4.57 -6.18
CA ASP A 170 3.99 -5.28 -7.41
C ASP A 170 2.61 -5.95 -7.31
N GLN A 171 2.22 -6.65 -8.38
CA GLN A 171 0.96 -7.35 -8.50
C GLN A 171 1.05 -8.78 -7.96
N ASP A 172 0.26 -9.11 -6.95
CA ASP A 172 0.12 -10.49 -6.45
C ASP A 172 -1.35 -10.91 -6.54
N ASN A 173 -1.73 -11.51 -7.67
CA ASN A 173 -3.13 -11.89 -7.91
C ASN A 173 -3.28 -13.23 -8.64
N ALA A 174 -4.48 -13.78 -8.54
CA ALA A 174 -4.88 -15.03 -9.17
C ALA A 174 -6.37 -14.98 -9.57
N LEU A 175 -6.80 -15.96 -10.37
CA LEU A 175 -8.18 -16.08 -10.81
C LEU A 175 -8.74 -17.46 -10.47
N VAL A 176 -9.94 -17.47 -9.91
CA VAL A 176 -10.76 -18.65 -9.66
C VAL A 176 -11.98 -18.57 -10.56
N PHE A 177 -12.26 -19.58 -11.38
CA PHE A 177 -13.48 -19.59 -12.20
C PHE A 177 -14.42 -20.75 -11.86
N ALA A 178 -15.71 -20.53 -12.09
CA ALA A 178 -16.75 -21.52 -11.91
C ALA A 178 -16.83 -22.49 -13.10
N GLY A 179 -17.25 -23.73 -12.84
CA GLY A 179 -17.49 -24.75 -13.88
C GLY A 179 -16.27 -25.64 -14.17
N GLU A 180 -16.42 -26.47 -15.19
CA GLU A 180 -15.38 -27.44 -15.57
C GLU A 180 -14.20 -26.77 -16.26
N ALA A 181 -13.00 -27.14 -15.84
CA ALA A 181 -11.78 -26.69 -16.47
C ALA A 181 -11.60 -27.37 -17.83
N SER A 182 -11.47 -26.54 -18.87
CA SER A 182 -10.96 -26.94 -20.18
C SER A 182 -9.94 -25.90 -20.65
N ASP A 183 -9.06 -26.29 -21.58
CA ASP A 183 -8.03 -25.37 -22.08
C ASP A 183 -8.66 -24.14 -22.75
N VAL A 184 -9.75 -24.33 -23.48
CA VAL A 184 -10.51 -23.22 -24.12
C VAL A 184 -11.07 -22.23 -23.09
N VAL A 185 -11.66 -22.73 -22.00
CA VAL A 185 -12.19 -21.87 -20.93
C VAL A 185 -11.05 -21.14 -20.23
N ARG A 186 -9.94 -21.83 -19.96
CA ARG A 186 -8.77 -21.24 -19.29
C ARG A 186 -8.12 -20.18 -20.15
N GLU A 187 -7.95 -20.41 -21.45
CA GLU A 187 -7.39 -19.46 -22.40
C GLU A 187 -8.19 -18.15 -22.44
N LYS A 188 -9.53 -18.23 -22.40
CA LYS A 188 -10.40 -17.05 -22.31
C LYS A 188 -10.09 -16.21 -21.06
N TYR A 189 -10.03 -16.83 -19.88
CA TYR A 189 -9.72 -16.12 -18.64
C TYR A 189 -8.28 -15.62 -18.57
N VAL A 190 -7.32 -16.36 -19.12
CA VAL A 190 -5.91 -15.95 -19.20
C VAL A 190 -5.76 -14.71 -20.08
N ALA A 191 -6.42 -14.65 -21.24
CA ALA A 191 -6.40 -13.48 -22.12
C ALA A 191 -6.98 -12.25 -21.43
N PHE A 192 -8.15 -12.41 -20.79
CA PHE A 192 -8.77 -11.37 -19.97
C PHE A 192 -7.85 -10.89 -18.83
N ALA A 193 -7.28 -11.82 -18.07
CA ALA A 193 -6.41 -11.50 -16.96
C ALA A 193 -5.12 -10.81 -17.39
N LEU A 194 -4.56 -11.19 -18.55
CA LEU A 194 -3.38 -10.56 -19.12
C LEU A 194 -3.62 -9.08 -19.44
N ASP A 195 -4.78 -8.74 -19.99
CA ASP A 195 -5.12 -7.35 -20.27
C ASP A 195 -5.31 -6.53 -18.98
N VAL A 196 -5.95 -7.11 -17.96
CA VAL A 196 -6.05 -6.48 -16.63
C VAL A 196 -4.66 -6.29 -16.00
N ASN A 197 -3.78 -7.30 -16.04
CA ASN A 197 -2.43 -7.19 -15.47
C ASN A 197 -1.60 -6.12 -16.19
N LYS A 198 -1.70 -6.00 -17.52
CA LYS A 198 -1.05 -4.92 -18.29
C LYS A 198 -1.63 -3.55 -17.94
N ALA A 199 -2.94 -3.46 -17.73
CA ALA A 199 -3.59 -2.22 -17.33
C ALA A 199 -3.16 -1.76 -15.92
N LEU A 200 -3.00 -2.69 -14.99
CA LEU A 200 -2.43 -2.43 -13.67
C LEU A 200 -0.97 -1.93 -13.77
N ASP A 201 -0.17 -2.49 -14.67
CA ASP A 201 1.21 -2.03 -14.94
C ASP A 201 1.22 -0.57 -15.44
N VAL A 202 0.30 -0.20 -16.34
CA VAL A 202 0.12 1.20 -16.79
C VAL A 202 -0.31 2.13 -15.67
N CYS A 203 -1.10 1.65 -14.70
CA CYS A 203 -1.46 2.37 -13.48
C CYS A 203 -0.31 2.44 -12.46
N GLY A 204 0.82 1.82 -12.80
CA GLY A 204 2.09 1.81 -12.08
C GLY A 204 2.14 0.78 -10.95
N TYR A 205 1.42 -0.32 -11.09
CA TYR A 205 1.60 -1.54 -10.28
C TYR A 205 2.41 -2.54 -11.12
N PRO A 206 3.74 -2.58 -11.00
CA PRO A 206 4.59 -3.36 -11.89
C PRO A 206 4.25 -4.84 -11.92
N LEU A 207 4.46 -5.47 -13.08
CA LEU A 207 4.34 -6.92 -13.22
C LEU A 207 5.24 -7.65 -12.20
N CYS A 208 4.70 -8.68 -11.55
CA CYS A 208 5.44 -9.43 -10.54
C CYS A 208 6.52 -10.30 -11.18
N LYS A 209 7.76 -10.14 -10.70
CA LYS A 209 8.93 -10.90 -11.18
C LYS A 209 8.80 -12.40 -10.94
N GLY A 210 8.02 -12.80 -9.93
CA GLY A 210 7.71 -14.20 -9.62
C GLY A 210 6.57 -14.79 -10.45
N ASN A 211 5.97 -14.01 -11.37
CA ASN A 211 4.84 -14.41 -12.19
C ASN A 211 3.61 -14.87 -11.36
N VAL A 212 3.39 -14.25 -10.19
CA VAL A 212 2.22 -14.44 -9.33
C VAL A 212 1.10 -13.50 -9.79
N MET A 213 0.62 -13.73 -11.00
CA MET A 213 -0.41 -12.91 -11.64
C MET A 213 -1.50 -13.80 -12.24
N ALA A 214 -2.74 -13.33 -12.26
CA ALA A 214 -3.90 -14.05 -12.78
C ALA A 214 -3.78 -14.47 -14.25
N SER A 215 -2.91 -13.82 -15.02
CA SER A 215 -2.57 -14.22 -16.39
C SER A 215 -1.69 -15.48 -16.48
N ASN A 216 -1.12 -15.97 -15.39
CA ASN A 216 -0.37 -17.21 -15.37
C ASN A 216 -1.35 -18.41 -15.33
N PRO A 217 -1.35 -19.30 -16.34
CA PRO A 217 -2.28 -20.44 -16.40
C PRO A 217 -2.20 -21.37 -15.19
N LYS A 218 -1.07 -21.40 -14.46
CA LYS A 218 -0.92 -22.20 -13.24
C LYS A 218 -1.73 -21.69 -12.05
N ILE A 219 -2.23 -20.46 -12.11
CA ILE A 219 -3.00 -19.78 -11.06
C ILE A 219 -4.23 -19.04 -11.62
N CYS A 220 -4.61 -19.37 -12.85
CA CYS A 220 -5.91 -19.12 -13.45
C CYS A 220 -6.65 -20.46 -13.53
N LEU A 221 -7.28 -20.86 -12.44
CA LEU A 221 -7.76 -22.22 -12.25
C LEU A 221 -9.25 -22.24 -11.89
N SER A 222 -9.90 -23.36 -12.16
CA SER A 222 -11.24 -23.64 -11.63
C SER A 222 -11.21 -23.76 -10.11
N GLU A 223 -12.36 -23.61 -9.48
CA GLU A 223 -12.53 -23.85 -8.03
C GLU A 223 -11.99 -25.23 -7.60
N ALA A 224 -12.32 -26.28 -8.36
CA ALA A 224 -11.90 -27.65 -8.06
C ALA A 224 -10.37 -27.83 -8.14
N GLU A 225 -9.72 -27.19 -9.10
CA GLU A 225 -8.25 -27.20 -9.22
C GLU A 225 -7.59 -26.45 -8.05
N TRP A 226 -8.12 -25.29 -7.64
CA TRP A 226 -7.63 -24.56 -6.47
C TRP A 226 -7.77 -25.37 -5.18
N ASN A 227 -8.94 -25.98 -4.96
CA ASN A 227 -9.20 -26.82 -3.80
C ASN A 227 -8.19 -27.98 -3.70
N ARG A 228 -7.92 -28.68 -4.82
CA ARG A 228 -6.89 -29.73 -4.87
C ARG A 228 -5.49 -29.19 -4.58
N LYS A 229 -5.16 -28.02 -5.13
CA LYS A 229 -3.85 -27.39 -4.97
C LYS A 229 -3.57 -26.99 -3.53
N PHE A 230 -4.57 -26.42 -2.84
CA PHE A 230 -4.47 -26.06 -1.43
C PHE A 230 -4.33 -27.29 -0.53
N ALA A 231 -5.14 -28.33 -0.75
CA ALA A 231 -5.02 -29.59 -0.02
C ALA A 231 -3.63 -30.21 -0.22
N HIS A 232 -3.16 -30.30 -1.47
CA HIS A 232 -1.83 -30.84 -1.80
C HIS A 232 -0.68 -30.07 -1.12
N TRP A 233 -0.74 -28.74 -1.06
CA TRP A 233 0.29 -27.96 -0.37
C TRP A 233 0.39 -28.28 1.13
N ILE A 234 -0.77 -28.51 1.77
CA ILE A 234 -0.84 -28.91 3.19
C ILE A 234 -0.37 -30.36 3.35
N ASP A 235 -0.84 -31.27 2.49
CA ASP A 235 -0.65 -32.70 2.66
C ASP A 235 0.78 -33.16 2.34
N GLU A 236 1.44 -32.56 1.33
CA GLU A 236 2.80 -32.94 0.93
C GLU A 236 3.91 -32.12 1.60
N GLY A 237 3.76 -30.79 1.71
CA GLY A 237 4.72 -29.93 2.40
C GLY A 237 6.15 -29.95 1.83
N SER A 238 6.34 -29.99 0.51
CA SER A 238 7.65 -29.74 -0.12
C SER A 238 8.11 -28.29 0.12
N GLY A 239 9.40 -27.96 -0.07
CA GLY A 239 9.89 -26.59 0.11
C GLY A 239 9.15 -25.56 -0.78
N GLU A 240 8.81 -25.93 -2.01
CA GLU A 240 7.98 -25.12 -2.91
C GLU A 240 6.54 -24.98 -2.38
N ASN A 241 5.97 -26.04 -1.81
CA ASN A 241 4.62 -26.00 -1.22
C ASN A 241 4.55 -25.08 -0.01
N LEU A 242 5.60 -25.02 0.83
CA LEU A 242 5.67 -24.07 1.95
C LEU A 242 5.74 -22.63 1.46
N LEU A 243 6.56 -22.36 0.44
CA LEU A 243 6.62 -21.04 -0.19
C LEU A 243 5.25 -20.64 -0.75
N ASN A 244 4.61 -21.55 -1.49
CA ASN A 244 3.27 -21.33 -2.01
C ASN A 244 2.26 -21.05 -0.86
N ALA A 245 2.24 -21.86 0.19
CA ALA A 245 1.34 -21.62 1.34
C ALA A 245 1.54 -20.22 1.95
N SER A 246 2.78 -19.74 2.06
CA SER A 246 3.09 -18.39 2.58
C SER A 246 2.63 -17.23 1.69
N ILE A 247 2.31 -17.50 0.41
CA ILE A 247 1.80 -16.51 -0.55
C ILE A 247 0.29 -16.64 -0.70
N TYR A 248 -0.17 -17.85 -1.01
CA TYR A 248 -1.53 -18.10 -1.50
C TYR A 248 -2.57 -18.31 -0.41
N PHE A 249 -2.20 -18.65 0.83
CA PHE A 249 -3.17 -18.74 1.93
C PHE A 249 -3.61 -17.36 2.42
N ASP A 250 -2.87 -16.32 2.06
CA ASP A 250 -3.22 -14.93 2.31
C ASP A 250 -4.02 -14.38 1.12
N PHE A 251 -5.20 -14.95 0.87
CA PHE A 251 -6.03 -14.54 -0.26
C PHE A 251 -7.29 -13.80 0.16
N ARG A 252 -7.70 -12.86 -0.68
CA ARG A 252 -8.92 -12.07 -0.50
C ARG A 252 -9.52 -11.70 -1.85
N ARG A 253 -10.84 -11.72 -1.96
CA ARG A 253 -11.56 -11.35 -3.19
C ARG A 253 -11.48 -9.84 -3.42
N ILE A 254 -11.01 -9.45 -4.61
CA ILE A 254 -11.03 -8.06 -5.11
C ILE A 254 -12.21 -7.81 -6.04
N ALA A 255 -12.58 -8.78 -6.86
CA ALA A 255 -13.66 -8.65 -7.83
C ALA A 255 -14.36 -9.99 -8.07
N GLY A 256 -15.59 -9.94 -8.57
CA GLY A 256 -16.38 -11.14 -8.93
C GLY A 256 -17.04 -11.87 -7.76
N ASN A 257 -17.32 -13.15 -7.94
CA ASN A 257 -18.13 -13.98 -7.04
C ASN A 257 -17.37 -14.43 -5.77
N PRO A 258 -17.76 -13.97 -4.56
CA PRO A 258 -17.10 -14.35 -3.32
C PRO A 258 -17.29 -15.83 -2.93
N ASP A 259 -18.34 -16.49 -3.42
CA ASP A 259 -18.69 -17.85 -3.00
C ASP A 259 -17.64 -18.88 -3.46
N LEU A 260 -16.93 -18.59 -4.55
CA LEU A 260 -15.85 -19.42 -5.09
C LEU A 260 -14.66 -19.57 -4.13
N LEU A 261 -14.57 -18.72 -3.09
CA LEU A 261 -13.48 -18.76 -2.11
C LEU A 261 -13.86 -19.55 -0.85
N LEU A 262 -15.14 -19.88 -0.64
CA LEU A 262 -15.61 -20.45 0.62
C LEU A 262 -14.95 -21.80 0.89
N LYS A 263 -14.95 -22.70 -0.10
CA LYS A 263 -14.36 -24.03 0.05
C LYS A 263 -12.84 -23.98 0.20
N MET A 264 -12.18 -23.05 -0.49
CA MET A 264 -10.73 -22.83 -0.36
C MET A 264 -10.35 -22.44 1.07
N LYS A 265 -11.12 -21.54 1.70
CA LYS A 265 -10.92 -21.14 3.10
C LYS A 265 -11.19 -22.30 4.05
N GLU A 266 -12.28 -23.03 3.82
CA GLU A 266 -12.65 -24.20 4.63
C GLU A 266 -11.54 -25.25 4.64
N ILE A 267 -10.93 -25.56 3.48
CA ILE A 267 -9.82 -26.51 3.37
C ILE A 267 -8.64 -26.06 4.25
N ILE A 268 -8.23 -24.80 4.18
CA ILE A 268 -7.12 -24.30 5.01
C ILE A 268 -7.44 -24.45 6.50
N LEU A 269 -8.63 -24.03 6.92
CA LEU A 269 -9.04 -24.02 8.33
C LEU A 269 -9.26 -25.41 8.92
N THR A 270 -9.52 -26.41 8.09
CA THR A 270 -9.80 -27.78 8.55
C THR A 270 -8.64 -28.74 8.33
N HIS A 271 -7.85 -28.59 7.26
CA HIS A 271 -6.73 -29.49 6.96
C HIS A 271 -5.42 -29.05 7.59
N ALA A 272 -5.16 -27.74 7.71
CA ALA A 272 -3.89 -27.27 8.23
C ALA A 272 -3.70 -27.58 9.73
N PRO A 273 -4.62 -27.24 10.66
CA PRO A 273 -4.41 -27.45 12.09
C PRO A 273 -4.01 -28.88 12.50
N PRO A 274 -4.66 -29.97 12.00
CA PRO A 274 -4.30 -31.33 12.40
C PRO A 274 -3.01 -31.85 11.74
N ASN A 275 -2.48 -31.18 10.71
CA ASN A 275 -1.28 -31.62 10.00
C ASN A 275 0.00 -31.12 10.68
N LEU A 276 0.40 -31.81 11.76
CA LEU A 276 1.57 -31.44 12.57
C LEU A 276 2.89 -31.43 11.77
N ARG A 277 3.00 -32.27 10.74
CA ARG A 277 4.19 -32.29 9.87
C ARG A 277 4.30 -31.00 9.08
N PHE A 278 3.21 -30.57 8.46
CA PHE A 278 3.13 -29.30 7.73
C PHE A 278 3.44 -28.11 8.65
N MET A 279 2.87 -28.08 9.85
CA MET A 279 3.16 -27.03 10.85
C MET A 279 4.63 -26.99 11.25
N LYS A 280 5.23 -28.15 11.52
CA LYS A 280 6.66 -28.24 11.84
C LYS A 280 7.52 -27.73 10.69
N GLN A 281 7.20 -28.11 9.45
CA GLN A 281 7.93 -27.66 8.27
C GLN A 281 7.83 -26.14 8.06
N LEU A 282 6.65 -25.54 8.26
CA LEU A 282 6.47 -24.09 8.22
C LEU A 282 7.29 -23.40 9.31
N ALA A 283 7.24 -23.89 10.56
CA ALA A 283 8.01 -23.35 11.67
C ALA A 283 9.52 -23.41 11.42
N GLU A 284 10.03 -24.56 10.97
CA GLU A 284 11.44 -24.72 10.60
C GLU A 284 11.85 -23.79 9.46
N ASN A 285 10.99 -23.58 8.47
CA ASN A 285 11.26 -22.65 7.37
C ASN A 285 11.28 -21.19 7.88
N SER A 286 10.32 -20.82 8.74
CA SER A 286 10.25 -19.51 9.36
C SER A 286 11.50 -19.21 10.19
N LEU A 287 11.94 -20.15 11.02
CA LEU A 287 13.11 -20.01 11.90
C LEU A 287 14.45 -19.88 11.15
N ARG A 288 14.51 -20.22 9.85
CA ARG A 288 15.71 -19.96 9.00
C ARG A 288 15.89 -18.48 8.69
N MET A 289 14.80 -17.70 8.70
CA MET A 289 14.86 -16.26 8.49
C MET A 289 15.41 -15.58 9.75
N LYS A 290 16.52 -14.85 9.59
CA LYS A 290 17.15 -14.16 10.72
C LYS A 290 16.60 -12.76 10.90
N VAL A 291 16.17 -12.46 12.12
CA VAL A 291 15.95 -11.09 12.59
C VAL A 291 17.32 -10.43 12.80
N PRO A 292 17.52 -9.16 12.38
CA PRO A 292 18.81 -8.50 12.35
C PRO A 292 19.19 -7.97 13.74
N ILE A 293 19.35 -8.89 14.69
CA ILE A 293 19.80 -8.61 16.05
C ILE A 293 20.96 -9.55 16.38
N THR A 294 22.08 -8.96 16.81
CA THR A 294 23.26 -9.71 17.26
C THR A 294 23.00 -10.40 18.60
N TRP A 295 23.83 -11.38 18.96
CA TRP A 295 23.70 -12.11 20.23
C TRP A 295 23.76 -11.20 21.47
N HIS A 296 24.51 -10.09 21.41
CA HIS A 296 24.59 -9.07 22.47
C HIS A 296 23.48 -8.00 22.38
N GLY A 297 22.45 -8.22 21.55
CA GLY A 297 21.32 -7.31 21.38
C GLY A 297 21.64 -6.04 20.58
N GLY A 298 22.69 -6.02 19.75
CA GLY A 298 22.92 -4.95 18.78
C GLY A 298 22.08 -5.14 17.52
N LEU A 299 21.99 -4.13 16.66
CA LEU A 299 21.43 -4.29 15.32
C LEU A 299 22.49 -4.93 14.41
N ASP A 300 22.12 -5.99 13.72
CA ASP A 300 22.94 -6.60 12.67
C ASP A 300 22.59 -5.95 11.32
N THR A 301 23.58 -5.71 10.46
CA THR A 301 23.37 -4.95 9.22
C THR A 301 24.01 -5.62 8.02
N ILE A 302 23.39 -5.39 6.88
CA ILE A 302 23.99 -5.68 5.58
C ILE A 302 24.61 -4.40 5.00
N LYS A 303 25.68 -4.54 4.22
CA LYS A 303 26.24 -3.42 3.46
C LYS A 303 25.57 -3.35 2.09
N LEU A 304 24.89 -2.25 1.81
CA LEU A 304 24.34 -1.90 0.50
C LEU A 304 24.93 -0.54 0.11
N ASP A 305 25.56 -0.42 -1.06
CA ASP A 305 26.28 0.79 -1.49
C ASP A 305 27.23 1.37 -0.42
N GLY A 306 27.91 0.50 0.33
CA GLY A 306 28.81 0.88 1.42
C GLY A 306 28.12 1.40 2.69
N LYS A 307 26.79 1.53 2.70
CA LYS A 307 25.98 1.95 3.85
C LYS A 307 25.56 0.77 4.70
N GLN A 308 25.47 0.97 6.01
CA GLN A 308 24.99 -0.05 6.94
C GLN A 308 23.47 -0.02 7.01
N CYS A 309 22.84 -1.07 6.46
CA CYS A 309 21.41 -1.10 6.19
C CYS A 309 20.70 -2.31 6.82
N ILE A 310 19.39 -2.16 6.98
CA ILE A 310 18.45 -3.25 7.31
C ILE A 310 17.33 -3.26 6.27
N ASP A 311 17.02 -4.44 5.71
CA ASP A 311 15.81 -4.61 4.91
C ASP A 311 14.60 -4.85 5.83
N LEU A 312 13.76 -3.83 5.96
CA LEU A 312 12.60 -3.84 6.86
C LEU A 312 11.51 -4.83 6.44
N LYS A 313 11.44 -5.20 5.14
CA LYS A 313 10.48 -6.18 4.64
C LYS A 313 10.97 -7.58 4.98
N LYS A 314 12.14 -7.95 4.46
CA LYS A 314 12.68 -9.31 4.52
C LYS A 314 13.06 -9.74 5.94
N HIS A 315 13.65 -8.82 6.70
CA HIS A 315 14.19 -9.09 8.03
C HIS A 315 13.36 -8.48 9.17
N GLY A 316 12.21 -7.87 8.84
CA GLY A 316 11.27 -7.30 9.81
C GLY A 316 9.86 -7.83 9.59
N THR A 317 9.05 -7.09 8.81
CA THR A 317 7.61 -7.36 8.68
C THR A 317 7.30 -8.77 8.19
N ALA A 318 8.07 -9.32 7.24
CA ALA A 318 7.82 -10.67 6.71
C ALA A 318 7.95 -11.77 7.79
N ILE A 319 8.83 -11.60 8.77
CA ILE A 319 9.02 -12.55 9.87
C ILE A 319 7.80 -12.54 10.81
N LEU A 320 7.30 -11.35 11.16
CA LEU A 320 6.06 -11.21 11.95
C LEU A 320 4.85 -11.79 11.22
N VAL A 321 4.71 -11.47 9.92
CA VAL A 321 3.62 -11.97 9.07
C VAL A 321 3.63 -13.50 9.03
N ASP A 322 4.81 -14.10 8.84
CA ASP A 322 4.95 -15.54 8.72
C ASP A 322 4.68 -16.26 10.05
N ALA A 323 5.26 -15.78 11.15
CA ALA A 323 4.98 -16.33 12.48
C ALA A 323 3.50 -16.20 12.87
N ALA A 324 2.87 -15.04 12.60
CA ALA A 324 1.44 -14.84 12.82
C ALA A 324 0.58 -15.78 11.98
N ARG A 325 0.99 -16.04 10.71
CA ARG A 325 0.31 -17.01 9.84
C ARG A 325 0.39 -18.42 10.41
N ILE A 326 1.57 -18.86 10.83
CA ILE A 326 1.77 -20.24 11.32
C ILE A 326 0.89 -20.48 12.55
N TYR A 327 0.89 -19.56 13.51
CA TYR A 327 0.00 -19.67 14.67
C TYR A 327 -1.48 -19.59 14.29
N ALA A 328 -1.85 -18.74 13.33
CA ALA A 328 -3.22 -18.66 12.86
C ALA A 328 -3.68 -19.98 12.24
N LEU A 329 -2.86 -20.58 11.37
CA LEU A 329 -3.12 -21.88 10.76
C LEU A 329 -3.22 -22.99 11.82
N ALA A 330 -2.34 -23.00 12.82
CA ALA A 330 -2.36 -23.99 13.89
C ALA A 330 -3.61 -23.91 14.78
N ASN A 331 -4.25 -22.73 14.86
CA ASN A 331 -5.43 -22.48 15.70
C ASN A 331 -6.72 -22.28 14.88
N ALA A 332 -6.72 -22.58 13.58
CA ALA A 332 -7.86 -22.39 12.68
C ALA A 332 -8.44 -20.95 12.72
N ILE A 333 -7.56 -19.95 12.80
CA ILE A 333 -7.90 -18.52 12.83
C ILE A 333 -8.07 -18.03 11.37
N PRO A 334 -9.25 -17.53 10.97
CA PRO A 334 -9.57 -17.17 9.58
C PRO A 334 -8.98 -15.82 9.11
N GLU A 335 -8.49 -15.00 10.03
CA GLU A 335 -7.99 -13.66 9.74
C GLU A 335 -6.78 -13.71 8.79
N THR A 336 -6.83 -12.95 7.70
CA THR A 336 -5.67 -12.77 6.84
C THR A 336 -4.87 -11.51 7.16
N ASN A 337 -5.46 -10.45 7.71
CA ASN A 337 -4.68 -9.27 8.09
C ASN A 337 -3.77 -9.59 9.29
N THR A 338 -2.48 -9.29 9.21
CA THR A 338 -1.46 -9.62 10.22
C THR A 338 -1.75 -8.98 11.57
N ARG A 339 -2.26 -7.74 11.62
CA ARG A 339 -2.68 -7.13 12.89
C ARG A 339 -3.79 -7.95 13.55
N GLU A 340 -4.84 -8.24 12.79
CA GLU A 340 -5.98 -8.99 13.29
C GLU A 340 -5.58 -10.42 13.70
N ARG A 341 -4.67 -11.06 12.93
CA ARG A 341 -4.05 -12.33 13.32
C ARG A 341 -3.29 -12.24 14.62
N LEU A 342 -2.41 -11.24 14.81
CA LEU A 342 -1.59 -11.13 16.02
C LEU A 342 -2.46 -11.00 17.27
N ILE A 343 -3.58 -10.27 17.17
CA ILE A 343 -4.56 -10.14 18.26
C ILE A 343 -5.25 -11.49 18.52
N ALA A 344 -5.79 -12.12 17.46
CA ALA A 344 -6.49 -13.41 17.58
C ALA A 344 -5.56 -14.53 18.10
N VAL A 345 -4.31 -14.57 17.63
CA VAL A 345 -3.27 -15.50 18.08
C VAL A 345 -2.93 -15.26 19.54
N GLY A 346 -2.74 -14.00 19.96
CA GLY A 346 -2.48 -13.66 21.36
C GLY A 346 -3.58 -14.19 22.29
N GLN A 347 -4.84 -14.01 21.89
CA GLN A 347 -6.00 -14.51 22.62
C GLN A 347 -6.07 -16.05 22.63
N ALA A 348 -5.88 -16.70 21.49
CA ALA A 348 -5.90 -18.16 21.36
C ALA A 348 -4.81 -18.84 22.20
N LEU A 349 -3.60 -18.24 22.21
CA LEU A 349 -2.46 -18.71 22.99
C LEU A 349 -2.53 -18.30 24.47
N LYS A 350 -3.56 -17.56 24.90
CA LYS A 350 -3.74 -17.03 26.27
C LYS A 350 -2.53 -16.21 26.75
N VAL A 351 -1.92 -15.47 25.84
CA VAL A 351 -0.78 -14.60 26.12
C VAL A 351 -1.32 -13.31 26.76
N PRO A 352 -0.64 -12.72 27.76
CA PRO A 352 -1.09 -11.47 28.35
C PRO A 352 -1.25 -10.36 27.31
N GLU A 353 -2.28 -9.52 27.46
CA GLU A 353 -2.60 -8.46 26.50
C GLU A 353 -1.44 -7.51 26.21
N ALA A 354 -0.75 -7.08 27.26
CA ALA A 354 0.43 -6.23 27.12
C ALA A 354 1.51 -6.87 26.22
N GLU A 355 1.66 -8.19 26.26
CA GLU A 355 2.66 -8.91 25.47
C GLU A 355 2.22 -9.06 24.01
N TYR A 356 1.00 -9.55 23.71
CA TYR A 356 0.60 -9.70 22.30
C TYR A 356 0.38 -8.35 21.61
N MET A 357 -0.02 -7.32 22.35
CA MET A 357 -0.10 -5.95 21.81
C MET A 357 1.28 -5.37 21.49
N SER A 358 2.35 -5.87 22.12
CA SER A 358 3.72 -5.51 21.71
C SER A 358 4.04 -6.04 20.31
N TRP A 359 3.53 -7.22 19.91
CA TRP A 359 3.71 -7.75 18.56
C TRP A 359 3.01 -6.89 17.53
N VAL A 360 1.78 -6.47 17.83
CA VAL A 360 1.00 -5.54 17.00
C VAL A 360 1.75 -4.23 16.83
N THR A 361 2.25 -3.65 17.92
CA THR A 361 2.97 -2.38 17.91
C THR A 361 4.27 -2.49 17.11
N ALA A 362 5.03 -3.57 17.26
CA ALA A 362 6.23 -3.83 16.48
C ALA A 362 5.94 -3.95 14.98
N PHE A 363 4.88 -4.68 14.61
CA PHE A 363 4.45 -4.79 13.21
C PHE A 363 4.08 -3.43 12.63
N GLU A 364 3.20 -2.68 13.31
CA GLU A 364 2.72 -1.37 12.84
C GLU A 364 3.87 -0.35 12.72
N TYR A 365 4.83 -0.36 13.66
CA TYR A 365 6.02 0.50 13.59
C TYR A 365 6.91 0.15 12.39
N LEU A 366 7.26 -1.13 12.21
CA LEU A 366 8.08 -1.58 11.08
C LEU A 366 7.41 -1.28 9.74
N GLN A 367 6.08 -1.46 9.67
CA GLN A 367 5.32 -1.11 8.47
C GLN A 367 5.36 0.41 8.21
N MET A 368 5.20 1.23 9.25
CA MET A 368 5.28 2.69 9.12
C MET A 368 6.62 3.13 8.58
N LEU A 369 7.71 2.64 9.18
CA LEU A 369 9.06 3.02 8.82
C LEU A 369 9.35 2.64 7.36
N ARG A 370 8.91 1.44 6.96
CA ARG A 370 8.99 0.96 5.58
C ARG A 370 8.19 1.84 4.62
N LEU A 371 6.99 2.24 4.99
CA LEU A 371 6.15 3.11 4.16
C LEU A 371 6.77 4.51 4.00
N SER A 372 7.31 5.10 5.07
CA SER A 372 7.96 6.42 5.03
C SER A 372 9.13 6.45 4.05
N ILE A 373 10.03 5.46 4.11
CA ILE A 373 11.19 5.36 3.21
C ILE A 373 10.76 5.28 1.74
N GLN A 374 9.72 4.49 1.45
CA GLN A 374 9.18 4.35 0.10
C GLN A 374 8.58 5.66 -0.44
N ILE A 375 7.91 6.45 0.41
CA ILE A 375 7.33 7.75 0.01
C ILE A 375 8.41 8.76 -0.35
N ASP A 376 9.51 8.75 0.40
CA ASP A 376 10.63 9.65 0.14
C ASP A 376 11.35 9.31 -1.17
N GLY A 377 11.02 8.16 -1.78
CA GLY A 377 11.63 7.68 -3.02
C GLY A 377 13.10 7.32 -2.84
N HIS A 378 13.52 7.09 -1.59
CA HIS A 378 14.89 6.71 -1.27
C HIS A 378 15.02 5.20 -1.43
N GLU A 379 15.71 4.78 -2.48
CA GLU A 379 16.13 3.39 -2.66
C GLU A 379 17.64 3.30 -2.46
N ILE A 380 18.08 2.27 -1.74
CA ILE A 380 19.51 1.97 -1.54
C ILE A 380 19.79 0.70 -2.33
N ASP A 381 20.70 0.76 -3.31
CA ASP A 381 20.97 -0.35 -4.24
C ASP A 381 19.69 -0.92 -4.90
N GLY A 382 18.76 -0.03 -5.28
CA GLY A 382 17.46 -0.40 -5.87
C GLY A 382 16.51 -1.15 -4.93
N ASN A 383 16.79 -1.19 -3.61
CA ASN A 383 15.91 -1.76 -2.61
C ASN A 383 15.05 -0.69 -1.93
N PRO A 384 13.73 -0.66 -2.17
CA PRO A 384 12.82 0.33 -1.57
C PRO A 384 12.46 0.02 -0.10
N ASN A 385 12.96 -1.08 0.47
CA ASN A 385 12.70 -1.49 1.85
C ASN A 385 13.94 -1.38 2.75
N ALA A 386 15.07 -0.92 2.21
CA ALA A 386 16.32 -0.77 2.94
C ALA A 386 16.34 0.56 3.71
N ILE A 387 16.68 0.50 5.00
CA ILE A 387 16.95 1.69 5.82
C ILE A 387 18.42 1.77 6.20
N GLU A 388 19.04 2.94 6.04
CA GLU A 388 20.37 3.22 6.56
C GLU A 388 20.30 3.54 8.07
N LEU A 389 21.09 2.85 8.90
CA LEU A 389 21.03 3.07 10.36
C LEU A 389 21.50 4.47 10.79
N ASN A 390 22.41 5.07 10.03
CA ASN A 390 22.97 6.39 10.35
C ASN A 390 22.02 7.54 9.99
N SER A 391 20.96 7.28 9.20
CA SER A 391 19.93 8.29 8.93
C SER A 391 18.90 8.40 10.06
N LEU A 392 18.88 7.44 11.00
CA LEU A 392 17.98 7.45 12.15
C LEU A 392 18.59 8.21 13.33
N ASN A 393 17.76 8.97 14.04
CA ASN A 393 18.15 9.53 15.34
C ASN A 393 18.22 8.42 16.41
N ASN A 394 18.79 8.74 17.57
CA ASN A 394 19.00 7.77 18.65
C ASN A 394 17.70 7.15 19.19
N ILE A 395 16.59 7.89 19.18
CA ILE A 395 15.28 7.40 19.65
C ILE A 395 14.73 6.40 18.64
N ASP A 396 14.66 6.77 17.36
CA ASP A 396 14.16 5.89 16.31
C ASP A 396 14.98 4.60 16.19
N ARG A 397 16.31 4.72 16.30
CA ARG A 397 17.19 3.54 16.33
C ARG A 397 16.89 2.60 17.50
N ARG A 398 16.53 3.15 18.67
CA ARG A 398 16.15 2.35 19.83
C ARG A 398 14.78 1.69 19.63
N ILE A 399 13.80 2.41 19.10
CA ILE A 399 12.46 1.86 18.81
C ILE A 399 12.54 0.75 17.76
N LEU A 400 13.35 0.94 16.70
CA LEU A 400 13.62 -0.09 15.70
C LEU A 400 14.22 -1.34 16.32
N LYS A 401 15.25 -1.19 17.16
CA LYS A 401 15.87 -2.31 17.87
C LYS A 401 14.85 -3.06 18.76
N GLU A 402 14.04 -2.35 19.54
CA GLU A 402 13.04 -3.00 20.40
C GLU A 402 11.97 -3.72 19.56
N SER A 403 11.49 -3.11 18.47
CA SER A 403 10.52 -3.73 17.56
C SER A 403 11.04 -5.02 16.92
N LEU A 404 12.32 -5.03 16.53
CA LEU A 404 12.99 -6.23 16.04
C LEU A 404 13.19 -7.26 17.17
N SER A 405 13.44 -6.82 18.41
CA SER A 405 13.59 -7.73 19.56
C SER A 405 12.29 -8.46 19.84
N VAL A 406 11.18 -7.73 19.83
CA VAL A 406 9.83 -8.30 19.91
C VAL A 406 9.57 -9.28 18.75
N THR A 407 9.96 -8.92 17.52
CA THR A 407 9.86 -9.79 16.35
C THR A 407 10.61 -11.11 16.54
N ARG A 408 11.85 -11.05 17.00
CA ARG A 408 12.68 -12.23 17.28
C ARG A 408 12.06 -13.10 18.37
N ASN A 409 11.61 -12.51 19.46
CA ASN A 409 11.02 -13.26 20.57
C ASN A 409 9.71 -13.94 20.15
N PHE A 410 8.88 -13.28 19.35
CA PHE A 410 7.66 -13.87 18.81
C PHE A 410 7.97 -15.03 17.85
N GLN A 411 8.92 -14.84 16.92
CA GLN A 411 9.35 -15.90 16.01
C GLN A 411 9.94 -17.11 16.75
N GLN A 412 10.75 -16.89 17.78
CA GLN A 412 11.39 -17.96 18.58
C GLN A 412 10.41 -18.76 19.44
N ARG A 413 9.15 -18.32 19.57
CA ARG A 413 8.11 -19.10 20.25
C ARG A 413 7.50 -20.19 19.37
N LEU A 414 7.65 -20.11 18.03
CA LEU A 414 7.21 -21.16 17.09
C LEU A 414 7.89 -22.49 17.43
#